data_AF-A0A1N7F872-F1
#
_entry.id   AF-A0A1N7F872-F1
#
_cell.length_a   1.000
_cell.length_b   1.000
_cell.length_c   1.000
_cell.angle_alpha   90.00
_cell.angle_beta   90.00
_cell.angle_gamma   90.00
#
_symmetry.space_group_name_H-M   'P 1'
#
loop_
_entity.id
_entity.type
_entity.pdbx_description
1 polymer ?
#
loop_
_entity_poly.entity_id
_entity_poly.type
_entity_poly.pdbx_seq_one_letter_code
_entity_poly.pdbx_strand_id
1 'polypeptide(L)'
;MRIVDPGAGVEHDDSPFVLEGVALRPYMPGLQHAWLRLRNGLWRAVVTVRVSSSSGTSHADVTLWVPPAALTLSGSPDTAASYDLCSGPELYRRNAEP
;
A
#
# COMPACT_ATOMS: atom_id res chain seq x y z
N MET A 1 -4.64 5.63 -9.21
CA MET A 1 -5.39 6.62 -9.99
C MET A 1 -6.41 7.22 -9.02
N ARG A 2 -6.32 8.51 -8.71
CA ARG A 2 -7.16 9.16 -7.68
C ARG A 2 -7.86 10.35 -8.34
N ILE A 3 -9.19 10.36 -8.30
CA ILE A 3 -9.97 11.59 -8.43
C ILE A 3 -10.26 12.02 -6.99
N VAL A 4 -9.98 13.28 -6.65
CA VAL A 4 -10.19 13.83 -5.32
C VAL A 4 -10.89 15.15 -5.46
N ASP A 5 -12.05 15.27 -4.82
CA ASP A 5 -12.62 16.55 -4.46
C ASP A 5 -12.13 16.91 -3.03
N PRO A 6 -11.54 18.09 -2.80
CA PRO A 6 -10.96 18.45 -1.51
C PRO A 6 -11.98 19.21 -0.66
N GLY A 7 -12.79 18.52 0.16
CA GLY A 7 -13.65 19.27 1.08
C GLY A 7 -14.68 18.57 1.94
N ALA A 8 -14.95 17.28 1.76
CA ALA A 8 -15.90 16.56 2.61
C ALA A 8 -15.15 15.50 3.42
N GLY A 9 -15.48 15.38 4.71
CA GLY A 9 -15.19 14.15 5.45
C GLY A 9 -15.99 13.03 4.80
N VAL A 10 -15.39 12.36 3.81
CA VAL A 10 -16.00 11.22 3.15
C VAL A 10 -15.71 10.02 4.02
N GLU A 11 -16.75 9.53 4.69
CA GLU A 11 -16.83 8.15 5.15
C GLU A 11 -16.41 7.29 3.95
N HIS A 12 -15.20 6.71 4.00
CA HIS A 12 -14.70 5.91 2.91
C HIS A 12 -15.57 4.65 2.86
N ASP A 13 -16.40 4.54 1.83
CA ASP A 13 -17.12 3.32 1.53
C ASP A 13 -16.08 2.23 1.18
N ASP A 14 -15.70 1.43 2.17
CA ASP A 14 -14.79 0.28 2.07
C ASP A 14 -15.44 -0.94 1.38
N SER A 15 -16.60 -0.72 0.75
CA SER A 15 -17.34 -1.74 0.01
C SER A 15 -16.50 -2.25 -1.15
N PRO A 16 -16.46 -3.58 -1.36
CA PRO A 16 -15.79 -4.13 -2.51
C PRO A 16 -16.53 -3.71 -3.79
N PHE A 17 -15.78 -3.28 -4.80
CA PHE A 17 -16.29 -3.10 -6.15
C PHE A 17 -15.82 -4.26 -7.02
N VAL A 18 -16.66 -4.67 -7.97
CA VAL A 18 -16.36 -5.79 -8.87
C VAL A 18 -15.95 -5.26 -10.23
N LEU A 19 -14.79 -5.67 -10.72
CA LEU A 19 -14.33 -5.42 -12.08
C LEU A 19 -14.06 -6.76 -12.76
N GLU A 20 -14.73 -7.04 -13.89
CA GLU A 20 -14.51 -8.25 -14.69
C GLU A 20 -14.50 -9.54 -13.84
N GLY A 21 -15.39 -9.62 -12.85
CA GLY A 21 -15.51 -10.78 -11.97
C GLY A 21 -14.48 -10.87 -10.84
N VAL A 22 -13.64 -9.85 -10.61
CA VAL A 22 -12.71 -9.73 -9.49
C VAL A 22 -13.26 -8.75 -8.45
N ALA A 23 -13.30 -9.16 -7.18
CA ALA A 23 -13.67 -8.30 -6.06
C ALA A 23 -12.44 -7.53 -5.57
N LEU A 24 -12.48 -6.20 -5.65
CA LEU A 24 -11.43 -5.30 -5.23
C LEU A 24 -11.96 -4.39 -4.11
N ARG A 25 -11.08 -4.07 -3.16
CA ARG A 25 -11.37 -3.09 -2.11
C ARG A 25 -10.50 -1.85 -2.30
N PRO A 26 -10.95 -0.66 -1.83
CA PRO A 26 -10.13 0.55 -1.85
C PRO A 26 -8.78 0.36 -1.13
N TYR A 27 -8.81 -0.37 -0.01
CA TYR A 27 -7.63 -0.79 0.74
C TYR A 27 -7.54 -2.31 0.75
N MET A 28 -6.38 -2.83 0.34
CA MET A 28 -6.10 -4.26 0.35
C MET A 28 -4.84 -4.52 1.17
N PRO A 29 -4.85 -5.49 2.09
CA PRO A 29 -3.64 -5.91 2.76
C PRO A 29 -2.68 -6.50 1.73
N GLY A 30 -1.41 -6.10 1.83
CA GLY A 30 -0.36 -6.55 0.92
C GLY A 30 0.97 -6.66 1.63
N LEU A 31 1.85 -7.47 1.07
CA LEU A 31 3.22 -7.65 1.56
C LEU A 31 4.18 -6.86 0.69
N GLN A 32 4.89 -5.89 1.28
CA GLN A 32 5.95 -5.17 0.59
C GLN A 32 7.23 -6.01 0.58
N HIS A 33 7.74 -6.30 -0.61
CA HIS A 33 8.97 -7.09 -0.79
C HIS A 33 10.21 -6.22 -0.94
N ALA A 34 10.11 -5.12 -1.69
CA ALA A 34 11.28 -4.31 -2.05
C ALA A 34 10.90 -2.88 -2.46
N TRP A 35 11.91 -2.02 -2.50
CA TRP A 35 11.88 -0.72 -3.16
C TRP A 35 12.77 -0.74 -4.40
N LEU A 36 12.24 -0.22 -5.50
CA LEU A 36 12.94 -0.06 -6.76
C LEU A 36 13.11 1.42 -7.09
N ARG A 37 14.34 1.85 -7.36
CA ARG A 37 14.61 3.18 -7.92
C ARG A 37 14.62 3.10 -9.44
N LEU A 38 13.67 3.78 -10.07
CA LEU A 38 13.60 3.87 -11.52
C LEU A 38 14.65 4.86 -12.05
N ARG A 39 15.00 4.75 -13.33
CA ARG A 39 15.96 5.66 -13.99
C ARG A 39 15.57 7.15 -13.90
N ASN A 40 14.27 7.45 -13.84
CA ASN A 40 13.76 8.81 -13.68
C ASN A 40 13.85 9.33 -12.23
N GLY A 41 14.50 8.59 -11.32
CA GLY A 41 14.67 8.95 -9.93
C GLY A 41 13.46 8.64 -9.04
N LEU A 42 12.33 8.20 -9.61
CA LEU A 42 11.14 7.84 -8.83
C LEU A 42 11.30 6.47 -8.17
N TRP A 43 10.73 6.34 -6.98
CA TRP A 43 10.66 5.08 -6.26
C TRP A 43 9.34 4.35 -6.50
N ARG A 44 9.41 3.01 -6.56
CA ARG A 44 8.25 2.11 -6.57
C ARG A 44 8.44 1.01 -5.54
N ALA A 45 7.39 0.74 -4.78
CA ALA A 45 7.33 -0.44 -3.95
C ALA A 45 6.85 -1.62 -4.78
N VAL A 46 7.48 -2.77 -4.60
CA VAL A 46 6.99 -4.05 -5.11
C VAL A 46 6.16 -4.70 -4.01
N VAL A 47 4.87 -4.85 -4.26
CA VAL A 47 3.91 -5.36 -3.27
C VAL A 47 3.10 -6.50 -3.87
N THR A 48 2.91 -7.56 -3.11
CA THR A 48 1.97 -8.63 -3.47
C THR A 48 0.66 -8.42 -2.70
N VAL A 49 -0.45 -8.38 -3.43
CA VAL A 49 -1.81 -8.36 -2.86
C VAL A 49 -2.57 -9.60 -3.31
N ARG A 50 -3.45 -10.09 -2.45
CA ARG A 50 -4.33 -11.21 -2.79
C ARG A 50 -5.68 -10.69 -3.23
N VAL A 51 -6.05 -10.97 -4.47
CA VAL A 51 -7.37 -10.65 -5.02
C VAL A 51 -8.27 -11.88 -5.00
N SER A 52 -9.57 -11.66 -4.87
CA SER A 52 -10.57 -12.74 -4.87
C SER A 52 -11.48 -12.58 -6.08
N SER A 53 -11.98 -13.69 -6.63
CA SER A 53 -13.10 -13.62 -7.55
C SER A 53 -14.33 -13.05 -6.82
N SER A 54 -15.25 -12.46 -7.57
CA SER A 54 -16.54 -11.96 -7.09
C SER A 54 -17.39 -13.06 -6.44
N SER A 55 -17.20 -14.32 -6.83
CA SER A 55 -17.80 -15.49 -6.20
C SER A 55 -17.11 -15.93 -4.89
N GLY A 56 -15.93 -15.39 -4.56
CA GLY A 56 -15.11 -15.78 -3.42
C GLY A 56 -14.47 -17.17 -3.52
N THR A 57 -14.72 -17.91 -4.60
CA THR A 57 -14.27 -19.31 -4.77
C THR A 57 -12.82 -19.43 -5.25
N SER A 58 -12.26 -18.35 -5.80
CA SER A 58 -10.93 -18.36 -6.39
C SER A 58 -10.15 -17.13 -5.94
N HIS A 59 -8.85 -17.29 -5.77
CA HIS A 59 -7.95 -16.22 -5.34
C HIS A 59 -6.71 -16.22 -6.21
N ALA A 60 -6.11 -15.05 -6.41
CA ALA A 60 -4.85 -14.89 -7.10
C ALA A 60 -3.96 -13.91 -6.35
N ASP A 61 -2.66 -14.19 -6.33
CA ASP A 61 -1.66 -13.24 -5.86
C ASP A 61 -1.23 -12.38 -7.03
N VAL A 62 -1.28 -11.06 -6.85
CA VAL A 62 -0.95 -10.07 -7.87
C VAL A 62 0.17 -9.19 -7.36
N THR A 63 1.28 -9.19 -8.10
CA THR A 63 2.42 -8.29 -7.82
C THR A 63 2.19 -6.94 -8.48
N LEU A 64 2.21 -5.88 -7.68
CA LEU A 64 2.00 -4.50 -8.09
C LEU A 64 3.24 -3.66 -7.83
N TRP A 65 3.48 -2.70 -8.72
CA TRP A 65 4.55 -1.71 -8.59
C TRP A 65 3.91 -0.36 -8.31
N VAL A 66 3.88 0.03 -7.04
CA VAL A 66 3.08 1.15 -6.58
C VAL A 66 3.95 2.34 -6.12
N PRO A 67 3.49 3.59 -6.30
CA PRO A 67 4.17 4.73 -5.71
C PRO A 67 4.08 4.69 -4.17
N PRO A 68 4.98 5.38 -3.44
CA PRO A 68 4.95 5.40 -1.99
C PRO A 68 3.62 5.86 -1.38
N ALA A 69 2.97 6.84 -2.02
CA ALA A 69 1.69 7.37 -1.58
C ALA A 69 0.53 6.36 -1.64
N ALA A 70 0.71 5.19 -2.26
CA ALA A 70 -0.30 4.14 -2.31
C ALA A 70 -0.19 3.15 -1.13
N LEU A 71 0.86 3.25 -0.31
CA LEU A 71 1.04 2.38 0.85
C LEU A 71 0.60 3.07 2.13
N THR A 72 -0.11 2.32 2.97
CA THR A 72 -0.35 2.67 4.36
C THR A 72 0.34 1.61 5.20
N LEU A 73 1.16 2.03 6.16
CA LEU A 73 1.80 1.10 7.08
C LEU A 73 0.73 0.54 8.02
N SER A 74 0.56 -0.79 7.99
CA SER A 74 -0.24 -1.48 9.00
C SER A 74 0.53 -1.44 10.32
N GLY A 75 0.27 -0.43 11.15
CA GLY A 75 0.79 -0.39 12.51
C GLY A 75 0.15 -1.53 13.32
N SER A 76 0.96 -2.42 13.89
CA SER A 76 0.51 -3.16 15.07
C SER A 76 0.58 -2.20 16.27
N PRO A 77 -0.51 -1.89 16.97
CA PRO A 77 -0.45 -1.08 18.19
C PRO A 77 0.28 -1.79 19.35
N ASP A 78 0.58 -3.09 19.25
CA ASP A 78 1.26 -3.85 20.31
C ASP A 78 2.79 -3.71 20.32
N THR A 79 3.36 -2.90 19.41
CA THR A 79 4.77 -2.49 19.49
C THR A 79 4.91 -1.03 19.92
N ALA A 80 3.86 -0.39 20.42
CA ALA A 80 3.96 0.98 20.95
C ALA A 80 4.70 1.08 22.31
N ALA A 81 5.08 -0.04 22.94
CA ALA A 81 5.84 -0.07 24.19
C ALA A 81 7.38 -0.11 24.01
N SER A 82 7.90 0.02 22.78
CA SER A 82 9.34 0.10 22.53
C SER A 82 9.72 1.07 21.40
N TYR A 83 9.03 2.22 21.34
CA TYR A 83 9.45 3.36 20.50
C TYR A 83 9.85 4.58 21.35
N ASP A 84 10.66 4.34 22.39
CA ASP A 84 11.68 5.31 22.75
C ASP A 84 12.98 4.82 22.12
N LEU A 85 13.22 5.26 20.88
CA LEU A 85 14.50 5.43 20.19
C LEU A 85 14.25 5.49 18.66
N CYS A 86 14.32 6.72 18.15
CA CYS A 86 14.85 7.05 16.83
C CYS A 86 14.02 6.71 15.56
N SER A 87 13.46 7.79 15.01
CA SER A 87 13.70 8.27 13.64
C SER A 87 12.49 8.27 12.69
N GLY A 88 12.00 9.48 12.43
CA GLY A 88 11.12 9.81 11.32
C GLY A 88 11.82 9.73 9.94
N PRO A 89 11.36 10.49 8.92
CA PRO A 89 11.71 10.30 7.50
C PRO A 89 13.18 10.52 7.12
N GLU A 90 14.08 10.73 8.08
CA GLU A 90 15.53 10.89 7.89
C GLU A 90 16.27 9.56 7.65
N LEU A 91 15.71 8.41 8.08
CA LEU A 91 16.36 7.10 7.90
C LEU A 91 16.42 6.64 6.43
N TYR A 92 15.53 7.15 5.58
CA TYR A 92 15.54 6.80 4.15
C TYR A 92 16.65 7.53 3.38
N ARG A 93 17.12 8.68 3.87
CA ARG A 93 18.14 9.48 3.18
C ARG A 93 19.56 8.90 3.33
N ARG A 94 19.87 8.23 4.45
CA ARG A 94 21.22 7.67 4.70
C ARG A 94 21.56 6.40 3.93
N ASN A 95 20.58 5.61 3.51
CA ASN A 95 20.83 4.37 2.76
C ASN A 95 20.85 4.60 1.23
N ALA A 96 20.83 5.87 0.80
CA ALA A 96 20.73 6.29 -0.60
C ALA A 96 22.00 6.98 -1.14
N GLU A 97 23.09 6.99 -0.37
CA GLU A 97 24.42 7.42 -0.81
C GLU A 97 25.37 6.21 -0.75
N PRO A 98 26.30 6.08 -1.72
CA PRO A 98 27.16 4.89 -1.85
C PRO A 98 28.16 4.71 -0.71
#